data_AF-A0A924LXR0-F1
#
_entry.id   AF-A0A924LXR0-F1
#
_cell.length_a   1.000
_cell.length_b   1.000
_cell.length_c   1.000
_cell.angle_alpha   90.00
_cell.angle_beta   90.00
_cell.angle_gamma   90.00
#
_symmetry.space_group_name_H-M   'P 1'
#
loop_
_entity.id
_entity.type
_entity.pdbx_description
1 polymer ?
#
loop_
_entity_poly.entity_id
_entity_poly.type
_entity_poly.pdbx_seq_one_letter_code
_entity_poly.pdbx_strand_id
1 'polypeptide(L)' 'AVTGIDQRTGKFIINDPLSSVGPVEVTDAQLDAYRGGSMGITVSR' A
#
# COMPACT_ATOMS: atom_id res chain seq x y z
N ALA A 1 -2.74 5.73 3.87
CA ALA A 1 -3.21 5.03 5.09
C ALA A 1 -3.78 3.66 4.70
N VAL A 2 -3.71 2.62 5.56
CA VAL A 2 -4.37 1.34 5.26
C VAL A 2 -5.87 1.53 5.38
N THR A 3 -6.61 1.22 4.33
CA THR A 3 -8.07 1.39 4.26
C THR A 3 -8.84 0.08 4.20
N GLY A 4 -8.15 -1.06 4.04
CA GLY A 4 -8.80 -2.36 4.05
C GLY A 4 -7.84 -3.53 3.92
N ILE A 5 -8.39 -4.74 3.92
CA ILE A 5 -7.68 -6.00 3.66
C ILE A 5 -8.52 -6.78 2.63
N ASP A 6 -7.89 -7.23 1.53
CA ASP A 6 -8.50 -8.19 0.62
C ASP A 6 -8.53 -9.57 1.30
N GLN A 7 -9.72 -10.01 1.69
CA GLN A 7 -9.91 -11.29 2.38
C GLN A 7 -9.60 -12.52 1.52
N ARG A 8 -9.59 -12.38 0.18
CA ARG A 8 -9.26 -13.48 -0.73
C ARG A 8 -7.77 -13.75 -0.77
N THR A 9 -6.95 -12.71 -0.68
CA THR A 9 -5.50 -12.79 -0.85
C THR A 9 -4.72 -12.50 0.44
N GLY A 10 -5.38 -11.95 1.47
CA GLY A 10 -4.75 -11.49 2.71
C GLY A 10 -3.95 -10.20 2.57
N LYS A 11 -4.04 -9.50 1.43
CA LYS A 11 -3.28 -8.28 1.17
C LYS A 11 -3.93 -7.05 1.79
N PHE A 12 -3.11 -6.07 2.16
CA PHE A 12 -3.57 -4.78 2.66
C PHE A 12 -3.85 -3.82 1.50
N ILE A 13 -4.95 -3.09 1.60
CA ILE A 13 -5.29 -2.03 0.65
C ILE A 13 -4.84 -0.72 1.27
N ILE A 14 -3.88 -0.06 0.61
CA ILE A 14 -3.43 1.27 0.97
C ILE A 14 -4.13 2.26 0.05
N ASN A 15 -4.95 3.14 0.63
CA ASN A 15 -5.41 4.33 -0.06
C ASN A 15 -4.62 5.52 0.49
N ASP A 16 -3.70 6.00 -0.31
CA ASP A 16 -2.90 7.17 0.01
C ASP A 16 -3.41 8.36 -0.81
N PRO A 17 -3.98 9.40 -0.16
CA PRO A 17 -4.46 10.58 -0.88
C PRO A 17 -3.34 11.36 -1.57
N LEU A 18 -2.07 11.10 -1.25
CA LEU A 18 -0.91 11.67 -1.94
C LEU A 18 -0.48 10.83 -3.15
N SER A 19 -1.00 9.62 -3.29
CA SER A 19 -0.70 8.73 -4.41
C SER A 19 -1.57 9.07 -5.62
N SER A 20 -0.94 9.22 -6.79
CA SER A 20 -1.63 9.47 -8.06
C SER A 20 -2.19 8.21 -8.72
N VAL A 21 -1.87 7.02 -8.19
CA VAL A 21 -2.25 5.72 -8.77
C VAL A 21 -3.47 5.07 -8.09
N GLY A 22 -4.07 5.74 -7.11
CA GLY A 22 -5.25 5.22 -6.39
C GLY A 22 -4.91 4.13 -5.37
N PRO A 23 -5.90 3.32 -4.93
CA PRO A 23 -5.68 2.27 -3.95
C PRO A 23 -4.73 1.20 -4.47
N VAL A 24 -3.73 0.83 -3.65
CA VAL A 24 -2.74 -0.20 -3.99
C VAL A 24 -2.85 -1.36 -3.01
N GLU A 25 -2.84 -2.58 -3.54
CA GLU A 25 -2.75 -3.79 -2.74
C GLU A 25 -1.28 -4.14 -2.45
N VAL A 26 -0.95 -4.33 -1.18
CA VAL A 26 0.40 -4.65 -0.72
C VAL A 26 0.39 -5.84 0.22
N THR A 27 1.49 -6.58 0.27
CA THR A 27 1.70 -7.62 1.29
C THR A 27 2.09 -7.02 2.63
N ASP A 28 2.08 -7.82 3.69
CA ASP A 28 2.52 -7.39 5.03
C ASP A 28 3.96 -6.84 5.04
N ALA A 29 4.88 -7.50 4.31
CA ALA A 29 6.26 -7.04 4.16
C ALA A 29 6.37 -5.69 3.44
N GLN A 30 5.52 -5.44 2.44
CA GLN A 30 5.47 -4.16 1.73
C GLN A 30 4.80 -3.07 2.56
N LEU A 31 3.83 -3.43 3.40
CA LEU A 31 3.18 -2.53 4.34
C LEU A 31 4.16 -2.02 5.39
N ASP A 32 5.04 -2.89 5.90
CA ASP A 32 6.04 -2.52 6.90
C ASP A 32 7.05 -1.50 6.32
N ALA A 33 7.46 -1.70 5.08
CA ALA A 33 8.30 -0.75 4.35
C ALA A 33 7.56 0.57 3.98
N TYR A 34 6.24 0.53 3.77
CA TYR A 34 5.42 1.74 3.61
C TYR A 34 5.29 2.51 4.94
N ARG A 35 5.11 1.81 6.06
CA ARG A 35 5.00 2.40 7.41
C ARG A 35 6.32 2.94 7.95
N GLY A 36 7.44 2.32 7.60
CA GLY A 36 8.79 2.73 7.99
C GLY A 36 9.28 4.03 7.35
N GLY A 37 8.48 4.68 6.48
CA GLY A 37 8.85 5.93 5.80
C GLY A 37 9.94 5.79 4.73
N SER A 38 10.39 4.57 4.46
CA SER A 38 11.46 4.25 3.50
C SER A 38 10.95 4.05 2.07
N MET A 39 9.64 4.02 1.85
CA MET A 39 9.06 4.03 0.50
C MET A 39 8.15 5.24 0.29
N GLY A 40 8.72 6.31 -0.27
CA GLY A 40 7.97 7.09 -1.24
C GLY A 40 7.71 6.17 -2.43
N ILE A 41 6.58 5.44 -2.41
CA ILE A 41 6.22 4.52 -3.50
C ILE A 41 5.93 5.36 -4.74
N THR A 42 6.97 5.72 -5.48
CA THR A 42 6.85 5.96 -6.92
C THR A 42 6.62 4.58 -7.53
N VAL A 43 5.35 4.22 -7.74
CA VAL A 43 5.02 3.08 -8.60
C VAL A 43 5.36 3.52 -10.03
N SER A 44 6.61 3.34 -10.43
CA SER A 44 7.02 3.48 -11.83
C SER A 44 6.34 2.38 -12.63
N ARG A 45 5.54 2.80 -13.62
CA ARG A 45 4.77 1.96 -14.54
C ARG A 45 5.64 1.02 -15.36
#